data_AF-A0A2H0D4K2-F1
#
_entry.id   AF-A0A2H0D4K2-F1
#
_cell.length_a   1.000
_cell.length_b   1.000
_cell.length_c   1.000
_cell.angle_alpha   90.00
_cell.angle_beta   90.00
_cell.angle_gamma   90.00
#
_symmetry.space_group_name_H-M   'P 1'
#
loop_
_entity.id
_entity.type
_entity.pdbx_description
1 polymer ?
#
loop_
_entity_poly.entity_id
_entity_poly.type
_entity_poly.pdbx_seq_one_letter_code
_entity_poly.pdbx_strand_id
1 'polypeptide(L)'
;PYRLIAFHCQQCAEKYIKALLVFHCIDFPYTYSIEKLLELTLIEYNLFAVLSDARVLSDYAVSKRYPDFYKKLSKEETLKAIELTELIRKEINKCLVSKGFNFLTDID
;
A
#
# COMPACT_ATOMS: atom_id res chain seq x y z
N PRO A 1 -5.03 -13.72 14.18
CA PRO A 1 -5.63 -12.46 13.67
C PRO A 1 -4.58 -11.50 13.09
N TYR A 2 -3.52 -11.16 13.83
CA TYR A 2 -2.51 -10.16 13.44
C TYR A 2 -1.90 -10.37 12.05
N ARG A 3 -1.50 -11.60 11.72
CA ARG A 3 -1.01 -11.95 10.37
C ARG A 3 -2.00 -11.61 9.27
N LEU A 4 -3.26 -11.99 9.47
CA LEU A 4 -4.31 -11.77 8.47
C LEU A 4 -4.57 -10.27 8.28
N ILE A 5 -4.55 -9.51 9.36
CA ILE A 5 -4.67 -8.04 9.32
C ILE A 5 -3.50 -7.44 8.54
N ALA A 6 -2.26 -7.79 8.89
CA ALA A 6 -1.06 -7.29 8.20
C ALA A 6 -1.04 -7.67 6.70
N PHE A 7 -1.49 -8.87 6.36
CA PHE A 7 -1.68 -9.30 4.96
C PHE A 7 -2.69 -8.40 4.23
N HIS A 8 -3.87 -8.15 4.82
CA HIS A 8 -4.85 -7.25 4.22
C HIS A 8 -4.37 -5.80 4.12
N CYS A 9 -3.61 -5.32 5.11
CA CYS A 9 -2.93 -4.03 5.05
C CYS A 9 -2.02 -3.94 3.83
N GLN A 10 -1.15 -4.94 3.63
CA GLN A 10 -0.29 -5.00 2.45
C GLN A 10 -1.10 -4.99 1.14
N GLN A 11 -2.13 -5.84 1.04
CA GLN A 11 -2.94 -5.92 -0.18
C GLN A 11 -3.72 -4.64 -0.47
N CYS A 12 -4.16 -3.94 0.58
CA CYS A 12 -4.84 -2.66 0.49
C CYS A 12 -3.89 -1.56 0.02
N ALA A 13 -2.73 -1.44 0.65
CA ALA A 13 -1.67 -0.50 0.27
C ALA A 13 -1.23 -0.69 -1.18
N GLU A 14 -0.97 -1.93 -1.60
CA GLU A 14 -0.58 -2.27 -2.97
C GLU A 14 -1.63 -1.81 -3.99
N LYS A 15 -2.92 -2.04 -3.70
CA LYS A 15 -4.01 -1.64 -4.60
C LYS A 15 -4.14 -0.14 -4.75
N TYR A 16 -3.97 0.63 -3.67
CA TYR A 16 -4.00 2.10 -3.77
C TYR A 16 -2.87 2.61 -4.66
N ILE A 17 -1.63 2.16 -4.43
CA ILE A 17 -0.49 2.60 -5.25
C ILE A 17 -0.71 2.21 -6.71
N LYS A 18 -1.14 0.97 -6.99
CA LYS A 18 -1.46 0.52 -8.35
C LYS A 18 -2.61 1.31 -8.98
N ALA A 19 -3.62 1.72 -8.22
CA ALA A 19 -4.69 2.57 -8.74
C ALA A 19 -4.16 3.91 -9.24
N LEU A 20 -3.20 4.53 -8.54
CA LEU A 20 -2.55 5.75 -9.01
C LEU A 20 -1.73 5.51 -10.29
N LEU A 21 -0.98 4.39 -10.35
CA LEU A 21 -0.21 4.04 -11.55
C LEU A 21 -1.14 3.80 -12.75
N VAL A 22 -2.24 3.07 -12.58
CA VAL A 22 -3.26 2.84 -13.62
C VAL A 22 -3.91 4.16 -14.04
N PHE A 23 -4.23 5.05 -13.11
CA PHE A 23 -4.81 6.37 -13.42
C PHE A 23 -3.90 7.20 -14.33
N HIS A 24 -2.57 7.04 -14.20
CA HIS A 24 -1.57 7.67 -15.05
C HIS A 24 -1.12 6.82 -16.25
N CYS A 25 -1.78 5.69 -16.50
CA CYS A 25 -1.39 4.73 -17.55
C CYS A 25 0.08 4.27 -17.45
N ILE A 26 0.60 4.12 -16.23
CA ILE A 26 1.96 3.63 -15.95
C ILE A 26 1.90 2.12 -15.70
N ASP A 27 2.57 1.35 -16.55
CA ASP A 27 2.74 -0.08 -16.34
C ASP A 27 3.65 -0.38 -15.15
N PHE A 28 3.39 -1.50 -14.47
CA PHE A 28 4.18 -1.96 -13.34
C PHE A 28 4.41 -3.48 -13.40
N PRO A 29 5.55 -3.98 -12.88
CA PRO A 29 5.85 -5.40 -12.89
C PRO A 29 4.94 -6.17 -11.94
N TYR A 30 4.85 -7.50 -12.14
CA TYR A 30 4.27 -8.39 -11.14
C TYR A 30 5.17 -8.43 -9.90
N THR A 31 4.83 -7.64 -8.89
CA THR A 31 5.58 -7.47 -7.64
C THR A 31 4.66 -7.20 -6.47
N TYR A 32 5.10 -7.61 -5.28
CA TYR A 32 4.51 -7.26 -3.99
C TYR A 32 5.29 -6.18 -3.23
N SER A 33 6.40 -5.70 -3.81
CA SER A 33 7.24 -4.69 -3.20
C SER A 33 6.56 -3.32 -3.28
N ILE A 34 6.19 -2.79 -2.11
CA ILE A 34 5.64 -1.45 -1.98
C ILE A 34 6.66 -0.40 -2.42
N GLU A 35 7.92 -0.59 -2.05
CA GLU A 35 9.03 0.30 -2.44
C GLU A 35 9.14 0.42 -3.97
N LYS A 36 9.19 -0.70 -4.69
CA LYS A 36 9.26 -0.70 -6.16
C LYS A 36 8.03 -0.05 -6.81
N LEU A 37 6.85 -0.18 -6.23
CA LEU A 37 5.66 0.47 -6.76
C LEU A 37 5.68 1.98 -6.53
N LEU A 38 6.21 2.44 -5.37
CA LEU A 38 6.38 3.86 -5.07
C LEU A 38 7.42 4.52 -5.97
N GLU A 39 8.50 3.83 -6.32
CA GLU A 39 9.52 4.31 -7.27
C GLU A 39 8.96 4.61 -8.67
N LEU A 40 7.87 3.95 -9.06
CA LEU A 40 7.21 4.16 -10.35
C LEU A 40 6.25 5.36 -10.36
N THR A 41 5.94 5.92 -9.19
CA THR A 41 5.02 7.06 -9.10
C THR A 41 5.68 8.34 -9.63
N LEU A 42 4.87 9.27 -10.15
CA LEU A 42 5.39 10.53 -10.69
C LEU A 42 6.11 11.35 -9.61
N ILE A 43 7.29 11.87 -9.96
CA ILE A 43 8.17 12.63 -9.06
C ILE A 43 7.46 13.83 -8.42
N GLU A 44 6.53 14.45 -9.13
CA GLU A 44 5.74 15.60 -8.64
C GLU A 44 4.96 15.31 -7.34
N TYR A 45 4.64 14.04 -7.06
CA TYR A 45 3.95 13.67 -5.83
C TYR A 45 4.88 13.42 -4.65
N ASN A 46 6.18 13.23 -4.90
CA ASN A 46 7.19 12.92 -3.88
C ASN A 46 6.80 11.76 -2.94
N LEU A 47 6.02 10.78 -3.45
CA LEU A 47 5.44 9.72 -2.62
C LEU A 47 6.49 8.80 -2.02
N PHE A 48 7.56 8.51 -2.74
CA PHE A 48 8.65 7.67 -2.23
C PHE A 48 9.25 8.23 -0.93
N ALA A 49 9.49 9.55 -0.87
CA ALA A 49 10.03 10.18 0.32
C ALA A 49 9.03 10.22 1.49
N VAL A 50 7.73 10.38 1.19
CA VAL A 50 6.66 10.46 2.20
C VAL A 50 6.31 9.08 2.76
N LEU A 51 6.44 8.02 1.95
CA LEU A 51 5.93 6.68 2.23
C LEU A 51 7.04 5.62 2.35
N SER A 52 8.31 6.02 2.48
CA SER A 52 9.46 5.09 2.55
C SER A 52 9.30 4.04 3.65
N ASP A 53 8.73 4.42 4.80
CA ASP A 53 8.48 3.52 5.93
C ASP A 53 7.48 2.41 5.61
N ALA A 54 6.62 2.60 4.59
CA ALA A 54 5.62 1.62 4.20
C ALA A 54 6.23 0.39 3.49
N ARG A 55 7.54 0.40 3.16
CA ARG A 55 8.22 -0.77 2.57
C ARG A 55 8.08 -2.04 3.41
N VAL A 56 7.97 -1.90 4.74
CA VAL A 56 7.77 -3.02 5.68
C VAL A 56 6.51 -3.81 5.40
N LEU A 57 5.50 -3.21 4.76
CA LEU A 57 4.29 -3.91 4.38
C LEU A 57 4.57 -5.03 3.37
N SER A 58 5.63 -4.93 2.56
CA SER A 58 6.00 -5.95 1.58
C SER A 58 6.26 -7.32 2.23
N ASP A 59 6.74 -7.33 3.48
CA ASP A 59 7.00 -8.57 4.24
C ASP A 59 5.72 -9.34 4.55
N TYR A 60 4.58 -8.67 4.50
CA TYR A 60 3.27 -9.25 4.81
C TYR A 60 2.52 -9.79 3.58
N ALA A 61 3.09 -9.65 2.37
CA ALA A 61 2.44 -10.03 1.12
C ALA A 61 2.26 -11.55 0.95
N VAL A 62 3.14 -12.36 1.55
CA VAL A 62 3.10 -13.81 1.41
C VAL A 62 2.61 -14.43 2.71
N SER A 63 1.35 -14.84 2.75
CA SER A 63 0.73 -15.40 3.95
C SER A 63 0.96 -16.91 4.16
N LYS A 64 1.59 -17.64 3.23
CA LYS A 64 1.28 -19.08 3.08
C LYS A 64 2.38 -20.13 2.90
N ARG A 65 3.69 -19.84 2.93
CA ARG A 65 4.66 -20.89 2.52
C ARG A 65 5.27 -21.76 3.63
N TYR A 66 5.53 -21.27 4.84
CA TYR A 66 6.05 -22.10 5.95
C TYR A 66 5.63 -21.58 7.33
N PRO A 67 4.58 -22.13 7.97
CA PRO A 67 4.07 -21.67 9.26
C PRO A 67 5.13 -21.60 10.37
N ASP A 68 6.08 -22.53 10.34
CA ASP A 68 7.06 -22.77 11.41
C ASP A 68 8.22 -21.77 11.43
N PHE A 69 8.41 -21.00 10.36
CA PHE A 69 9.52 -20.04 10.21
C PHE A 69 9.11 -18.58 10.37
N TYR A 70 7.82 -18.29 10.56
CA TYR A 70 7.40 -16.90 10.69
C TYR A 70 7.45 -16.42 12.12
N LYS A 71 8.16 -15.31 12.34
CA LYS A 71 8.05 -14.47 13.55
C LYS A 71 6.57 -14.21 13.86
N LYS A 72 6.17 -14.43 15.11
CA LYS A 72 4.82 -14.07 15.58
C LYS A 72 4.69 -12.55 15.56
N LEU A 73 3.74 -12.06 14.77
CA LEU A 73 3.43 -10.62 14.70
C LEU A 73 2.85 -10.15 16.03
N SER A 74 3.35 -9.03 16.53
CA SER A 74 2.84 -8.34 17.71
C SER A 74 1.63 -7.46 17.37
N LYS A 75 0.90 -7.04 18.41
CA LYS A 75 -0.17 -6.05 18.27
C LYS A 75 0.37 -4.73 17.72
N GLU A 76 1.54 -4.29 18.21
CA GLU A 76 2.18 -3.03 17.81
C GLU A 76 2.60 -3.06 16.33
N GLU A 77 3.21 -4.15 15.87
CA GLU A 77 3.57 -4.33 14.45
C GLU A 77 2.32 -4.30 13.56
N THR A 78 1.22 -4.87 14.03
CA THR A 78 -0.06 -4.86 13.31
C THR A 78 -0.69 -3.46 13.26
N LEU A 79 -0.69 -2.73 14.38
CA LEU A 79 -1.19 -1.36 14.43
C LEU A 79 -0.37 -0.46 13.50
N LYS A 80 0.96 -0.62 13.50
CA LYS A 80 1.83 0.11 12.58
C LYS A 80 1.51 -0.20 11.11
N ALA A 81 1.20 -1.46 10.78
CA ALA A 81 0.78 -1.83 9.43
C ALA A 81 -0.52 -1.13 9.00
N ILE A 82 -1.49 -1.01 9.92
CA ILE A 82 -2.74 -0.27 9.69
C ILE A 82 -2.44 1.22 9.44
N GLU A 83 -1.64 1.85 10.32
CA GLU A 83 -1.26 3.26 10.21
C GLU A 83 -0.60 3.58 8.86
N LEU A 84 0.36 2.74 8.44
CA LEU A 84 1.06 2.91 7.16
C LEU A 84 0.10 2.74 5.97
N THR A 85 -0.84 1.79 6.05
CA THR A 85 -1.85 1.58 5.01
C THR A 85 -2.79 2.78 4.89
N GLU A 86 -3.23 3.34 6.02
CA GLU A 86 -4.07 4.55 6.04
C GLU A 86 -3.33 5.78 5.52
N LEU A 87 -2.03 5.91 5.82
CA LEU A 87 -1.19 6.96 5.26
C LEU A 87 -1.10 6.82 3.73
N ILE A 88 -0.85 5.62 3.21
CA ILE A 88 -0.84 5.36 1.76
C ILE A 88 -2.19 5.76 1.16
N ARG A 89 -3.30 5.27 1.70
CA ARG A 89 -4.64 5.61 1.21
C ARG A 89 -4.84 7.11 1.13
N LYS A 90 -4.49 7.83 2.19
CA LYS A 90 -4.64 9.28 2.27
C LYS A 90 -3.82 10.00 1.20
N GLU A 91 -2.53 9.68 1.08
CA GLU A 91 -1.65 10.35 0.12
C GLU A 91 -2.03 10.02 -1.32
N ILE A 92 -2.35 8.77 -1.63
CA ILE A 92 -2.81 8.38 -2.97
C ILE A 92 -4.13 9.07 -3.33
N ASN A 93 -5.10 9.09 -2.42
CA ASN A 93 -6.38 9.76 -2.68
C ASN A 93 -6.20 11.26 -2.93
N LYS A 94 -5.29 11.93 -2.21
CA LYS A 94 -4.95 13.34 -2.48
C LYS A 94 -4.39 13.51 -3.90
N CYS A 95 -3.47 12.62 -4.33
CA CYS A 95 -2.89 12.66 -5.67
C CYS A 95 -3.93 12.44 -6.78
N LEU A 96 -4.87 11.52 -6.55
CA LEU A 96 -5.96 11.24 -7.48
C LEU A 96 -6.92 12.44 -7.59
N VAL A 97 -7.38 12.98 -6.46
CA VAL A 97 -8.30 14.12 -6.41
C VAL A 97 -7.67 15.37 -7.00
N SER A 98 -6.38 15.64 -6.74
CA SER A 98 -5.69 16.79 -7.32
C SER A 98 -5.58 16.75 -8.84
N LYS A 99 -5.79 15.58 -9.47
CA LYS A 99 -5.85 15.39 -10.92
C LYS A 99 -7.27 15.15 -11.45
N GLY A 100 -8.30 15.43 -10.65
CA GLY A 100 -9.69 15.37 -11.08
C GLY A 100 -10.33 13.99 -11.00
N PHE A 101 -9.70 13.02 -10.33
CA PHE A 101 -10.40 11.78 -9.99
C PHE A 101 -11.52 12.10 -8.99
N ASN A 102 -12.76 11.85 -9.39
CA ASN A 102 -13.90 11.97 -8.52
C ASN A 102 -14.19 10.61 -7.91
N PHE A 103 -14.02 10.46 -6.60
CA PHE A 103 -14.58 9.32 -5.91
C PHE A 103 -16.09 9.44 -6.07
N LEU A 104 -16.72 8.42 -6.66
CA LEU A 104 -18.17 8.29 -6.57
C LEU A 104 -18.47 8.28 -5.06
N THR A 105 -18.98 9.38 -4.54
CA THR A 105 -19.70 9.35 -3.28
C THR A 105 -20.82 8.38 -3.53
N ASP A 106 -20.88 7.30 -2.75
CA ASP A 106 -21.85 6.24 -2.94
C ASP A 106 -23.24 6.81 -3.26
N ILE A 107 -23.86 6.14 -4.23
CA ILE A 107 -25.27 6.23 -4.62
C ILE A 107 -26.13 6.37 -3.34
N ASP A 108 -26.99 7.39 -3.31
CA ASP A 108 -28.08 7.55 -2.31
C ASP A 108 -28.87 6.25 -2.08
#